data_AF-A0A3B9VR29-F1
#
_entry.id   AF-A0A3B9VR29-F1
#
_cell.length_a   1.000
_cell.length_b   1.000
_cell.length_c   1.000
_cell.angle_alpha   90.00
_cell.angle_beta   90.00
_cell.angle_gamma   90.00
#
_symmetry.space_group_name_H-M   'P 1'
#
loop_
_entity.id
_entity.type
_entity.pdbx_description
1 polymer ?
#
loop_
_entity_poly.entity_id
_entity_poly.type
_entity_poly.pdbx_seq_one_letter_code
_entity_poly.pdbx_strand_id
1 'polypeptide(L)' 'VQVNGKVRDQVEVPADVNQDDAVAAAKASSKVARHLEGMIEVKLIYVPGRLVNIVIRPQV' A
#
# COMPACT_ATOMS: atom_id res chain seq x y z
N VAL A 1 -2.83 -4.54 3.49
CA VAL A 1 -2.46 -3.19 3.00
C VAL A 1 -2.98 -2.12 3.94
N GLN A 2 -2.10 -1.21 4.37
CA GLN A 2 -2.42 -0.05 5.18
C GLN A 2 -2.19 1.26 4.42
N VAL A 3 -2.95 2.27 4.77
CA VAL A 3 -2.74 3.66 4.35
C VAL A 3 -2.76 4.54 5.60
N ASN A 4 -1.68 5.30 5.83
CA ASN A 4 -1.48 6.08 7.05
C ASN A 4 -1.76 5.26 8.33
N GLY A 5 -1.28 4.01 8.37
CA GLY A 5 -1.41 3.10 9.52
C GLY A 5 -2.79 2.44 9.69
N LYS A 6 -3.80 2.82 8.91
CA LYS A 6 -5.12 2.18 8.94
C LYS A 6 -5.22 1.10 7.86
N VAL A 7 -5.70 -0.08 8.24
CA VAL A 7 -5.94 -1.18 7.29
C VAL A 7 -7.03 -0.77 6.30
N ARG A 8 -6.74 -0.90 5.00
CA ARG A 8 -7.66 -0.56 3.90
C ARG A 8 -8.09 -1.77 3.10
N ASP A 9 -7.18 -2.74 2.98
CA ASP A 9 -7.49 -3.99 2.32
C ASP A 9 -6.55 -5.10 2.75
N GLN A 10 -6.88 -6.32 2.35
CA GLN A 10 -6.03 -7.49 2.44
C GLN A 10 -5.89 -8.07 1.04
N VAL A 11 -4.65 -8.32 0.62
CA VAL A 11 -4.34 -8.88 -0.69
C VAL A 11 -3.56 -10.16 -0.48
N GLU A 12 -3.89 -11.20 -1.24
CA GLU A 12 -3.13 -12.44 -1.28
C GLU A 12 -1.99 -12.29 -2.28
N VAL A 13 -0.78 -12.62 -1.83
CA VAL A 13 0.45 -12.54 -2.61
C VAL A 13 1.32 -13.75 -2.28
N PRO A 14 2.21 -14.19 -3.18
CA PRO A 14 3.18 -15.22 -2.87
C PRO A 14 4.01 -14.88 -1.62
N ALA A 15 4.40 -15.89 -0.86
CA ALA A 15 5.15 -15.68 0.39
C ALA A 15 6.53 -15.05 0.17
N ASP A 16 7.12 -15.26 -1.01
CA ASP A 16 8.40 -14.77 -1.48
C ASP A 16 8.29 -13.51 -2.37
N VAL A 17 7.11 -12.87 -2.39
CA VAL A 17 6.89 -11.65 -3.17
C VAL A 17 7.93 -10.59 -2.78
N ASN A 18 8.54 -9.97 -3.80
CA ASN A 18 9.46 -8.87 -3.55
C ASN A 18 8.68 -7.60 -3.16
N GLN A 19 9.42 -6.57 -2.75
CA GLN A 19 8.81 -5.31 -2.33
C GLN A 19 7.97 -4.66 -3.44
N ASP A 20 8.52 -4.57 -4.65
CA ASP A 20 7.90 -3.81 -5.74
C ASP A 20 6.59 -4.46 -6.19
N ASP A 21 6.57 -5.78 -6.29
CA ASP A 21 5.38 -6.56 -6.65
C ASP A 21 4.32 -6.52 -5.55
N ALA A 22 4.72 -6.59 -4.27
CA ALA A 22 3.80 -6.45 -3.14
C ALA A 22 3.13 -5.06 -3.13
N VAL A 23 3.89 -4.03 -3.48
CA VAL A 23 3.41 -2.65 -3.56
C VAL A 23 2.50 -2.46 -4.77
N ALA A 24 2.86 -3.03 -5.92
CA ALA A 24 2.02 -3.01 -7.11
C ALA A 24 0.66 -3.68 -6.83
N ALA A 25 0.67 -4.87 -6.22
CA ALA A 25 -0.55 -5.56 -5.80
C ALA A 25 -1.37 -4.74 -4.80
N ALA A 26 -0.71 -4.10 -3.84
CA ALA A 26 -1.37 -3.22 -2.88
C ALA A 26 -2.03 -2.01 -3.54
N LYS A 27 -1.39 -1.38 -4.52
CA LYS A 27 -1.93 -0.22 -5.26
C LYS A 27 -3.01 -0.60 -6.28
N ALA A 28 -2.97 -1.83 -6.81
CA ALA A 28 -3.99 -2.35 -7.71
C ALA A 28 -5.35 -2.61 -7.02
N SER A 29 -5.37 -2.70 -5.67
CA SER A 29 -6.63 -2.78 -4.93
C SER A 29 -7.45 -1.49 -5.09
N SER A 30 -8.68 -1.63 -5.59
CA SER A 30 -9.64 -0.52 -5.70
C SER A 30 -9.94 0.15 -4.36
N LYS A 31 -9.94 -0.61 -3.26
CA LYS A 31 -10.13 -0.07 -1.90
C LYS A 31 -8.96 0.80 -1.45
N VAL A 32 -7.76 0.55 -1.96
CA VAL A 32 -6.55 1.32 -1.65
C VAL A 32 -6.45 2.52 -2.60
N ALA A 33 -6.64 2.32 -3.90
CA ALA A 33 -6.54 3.35 -4.93
C ALA A 33 -7.39 4.60 -4.60
N ARG A 34 -8.64 4.42 -4.16
CA ARG A 34 -9.52 5.51 -3.71
C ARG A 34 -8.96 6.38 -2.57
N HIS A 35 -8.00 5.87 -1.81
CA HIS A 35 -7.33 6.64 -0.74
C HIS A 35 -6.06 7.33 -1.23
N LEU A 36 -5.51 6.92 -2.37
CA LEU A 36 -4.31 7.49 -2.97
C LEU A 36 -4.63 8.65 -3.94
N GLU A 37 -5.88 8.73 -4.42
CA GLU A 37 -6.34 9.82 -5.29
C GLU A 37 -6.14 11.21 -4.65
N GLY A 38 -5.52 12.13 -5.40
CA GLY A 38 -5.22 13.49 -4.93
C GLY A 38 -4.17 13.58 -3.83
N MET A 39 -3.43 12.50 -3.58
CA MET A 39 -2.44 12.39 -2.51
C MET A 39 -1.05 12.15 -3.07
N ILE A 40 -0.03 12.57 -2.32
CA ILE A 40 1.37 12.31 -2.59
C ILE A 40 1.87 11.24 -1.62
N GLU A 41 2.55 10.23 -2.16
CA GLU A 41 3.28 9.23 -1.38
C GLU A 41 4.51 9.86 -0.71
N VAL A 42 4.55 9.81 0.61
CA VAL A 42 5.64 10.37 1.43
C VAL A 42 6.63 9.27 1.82
N LYS A 43 6.12 8.09 2.15
CA LYS A 43 6.92 6.96 2.59
C LYS A 43 6.21 5.66 2.29
N LEU A 44 6.97 4.68 1.86
CA LEU A 44 6.53 3.31 1.70
C LEU A 44 7.20 2.44 2.75
N ILE A 45 6.43 1.61 3.44
CA ILE A 45 6.94 0.67 4.44
C ILE A 45 6.50 -0.73 4.01
N TYR A 46 7.49 -1.57 3.71
CA TYR A 46 7.29 -2.96 3.38
C TYR A 46 7.90 -3.84 4.46
N VAL A 47 7.10 -4.79 4.96
CA VAL A 47 7.54 -5.87 5.83
C VAL A 47 7.16 -7.19 5.13
N PRO A 48 8.14 -7.98 4.67
CA PRO A 48 7.90 -9.21 3.94
C PRO A 48 6.92 -10.14 4.65
N GLY A 49 5.97 -10.70 3.90
CA GLY A 49 4.96 -11.63 4.41
C GLY A 49 3.99 -11.05 5.45
N ARG A 50 4.06 -9.74 5.75
CA ARG A 50 3.29 -9.15 6.86
C ARG A 50 2.52 -7.90 6.47
N LEU A 51 3.17 -6.92 5.84
CA LEU A 51 2.59 -5.58 5.71
C LEU A 51 3.17 -4.77 4.56
N VAL A 52 2.28 -4.12 3.82
CA VAL A 52 2.56 -2.93 3.01
C VAL A 52 1.79 -1.76 3.64
N ASN A 53 2.48 -0.71 4.05
CA ASN A 53 1.89 0.55 4.51
C ASN A 53 2.36 1.72 3.63
N ILE A 54 1.39 2.42 3.05
CA ILE A 54 1.62 3.57 2.19
C ILE A 54 1.30 4.83 3.02
N VAL A 55 2.32 5.63 3.30
CA VAL A 55 2.17 6.91 3.99
C VAL A 55 1.95 7.99 2.93
N ILE A 56 0.83 8.69 3.05
CA ILE A 56 0.38 9.68 2.08
C ILE A 56 0.01 11.00 2.75
N ARG A 57 0.09 12.09 2.00
CA ARG A 57 -0.40 13.42 2.39
C ARG A 57 -1.11 14.10 1.21
N PRO A 58 -2.00 15.07 1.45
CA PRO A 58 -2.62 15.84 0.37
C PRO A 58 -1.57 16.54 -0.51
N GLN A 59 -1.83 16.60 -1.81
CA GLN A 59 -1.10 17.45 -2.75
C GLN A 59 -1.52 18.89 -2.48
N VAL A 60 -0.68 19.62 -1.74
CA VAL A 60 -0.89 21.04 -1.39
C VAL A 60 -0.70 21.93 -2.61
#